data_AF-A0A8T0DVI7-F1
#
_entry.id   AF-A0A8T0DVI7-F1
#
_cell.length_a   1.000
_cell.length_b   1.000
_cell.length_c   1.000
_cell.angle_alpha   90.00
_cell.angle_beta   90.00
_cell.angle_gamma   90.00
#
_symmetry.space_group_name_H-M   'P 1'
#
loop_
_entity.id
_entity.type
_entity.pdbx_description
1 polymer ?
#
loop_
_entity_poly.entity_id
_entity_poly.type
_entity_poly.pdbx_seq_one_letter_code
_entity_poly.pdbx_strand_id
1 'polypeptide(L)'
;MTRVGGIGCALIGFGPSTILFFLTTVVSPLKLIVLTGSGFFWVLSLLLTSLVWIVLNLLTSHIASSLVAAVLSQELMRFVFYKLIIMAENGLQVIAASVQAYNTRPVSQLTSSDGTEPVTGARPTISGATYESRVSFRPKKERASKLLNRSGVAYVAGLGFGLMGCIFELLPNVTVAFGSGVGFEMWKSKTFFVVAAFEAMCLSLLHIFWSLILFEAYKRKSYIHVIVVISTHVLLSCLT
;
A
#
# COMPACT_ATOMS: atom_id res chain seq x y z
N MET A 1 3.15 3.27 33.95
CA MET A 1 3.19 4.73 33.74
C MET A 1 1.81 5.30 34.08
N THR A 2 1.64 6.62 34.19
CA THR A 2 0.28 7.20 34.22
C THR A 2 -0.37 7.00 32.85
N ARG A 3 -1.71 6.96 32.77
CA ARG A 3 -2.45 6.87 31.50
C ARG A 3 -1.98 7.90 30.45
N VAL A 4 -1.53 9.07 30.92
CA VAL A 4 -0.94 10.14 30.09
C VAL A 4 0.35 9.69 29.39
N GLY A 5 1.22 8.93 30.06
CA GLY A 5 2.45 8.40 29.47
C GLY A 5 2.18 7.39 28.35
N GLY A 6 1.17 6.51 28.53
CA GLY A 6 0.73 5.59 27.49
C GLY A 6 0.20 6.32 26.24
N ILE A 7 -0.61 7.38 26.44
CA ILE A 7 -1.08 8.24 25.35
C ILE A 7 0.09 8.93 24.64
N GLY A 8 1.04 9.48 25.40
CA GLY A 8 2.23 10.11 24.82
C GLY A 8 3.05 9.16 23.95
N CYS A 9 3.29 7.93 24.42
CA CYS A 9 4.01 6.91 23.66
C CYS A 9 3.25 6.50 22.39
N ALA A 10 1.92 6.34 22.46
CA ALA A 10 1.10 6.05 21.29
C ALA A 10 1.17 7.17 20.25
N LEU A 11 1.12 8.45 20.68
CA LEU A 11 1.23 9.61 19.78
C LEU A 11 2.60 9.73 19.12
N ILE A 12 3.69 9.43 19.84
CA ILE A 12 5.05 9.44 19.28
C ILE A 12 5.17 8.38 18.18
N GLY A 13 4.77 7.14 18.47
CA GLY A 13 4.93 6.04 17.51
C GLY A 13 3.99 6.12 16.31
N PHE A 14 2.69 6.31 16.55
CA PHE A 14 1.69 6.36 15.47
C PHE A 14 1.57 7.74 14.81
N GLY A 15 2.09 8.81 15.41
CA GLY A 15 1.89 10.19 14.95
C GLY A 15 2.24 10.39 13.48
N PRO A 16 3.47 10.11 13.03
CA PRO A 16 3.85 10.30 11.63
C PRO A 16 3.05 9.43 10.66
N SER A 17 2.77 8.17 11.00
CA SER A 17 1.99 7.28 10.14
C SER A 17 0.52 7.72 10.02
N THR A 18 -0.09 8.16 11.12
CA THR A 18 -1.49 8.63 11.14
C THR A 18 -1.66 9.98 10.44
N ILE A 19 -0.74 10.93 10.63
CA ILE A 19 -0.82 12.22 9.92
C ILE A 19 -0.64 12.04 8.41
N LEU A 20 0.29 11.17 7.99
CA LEU A 20 0.47 10.82 6.59
C LEU A 20 -0.78 10.14 6.01
N PHE A 21 -1.43 9.26 6.77
CA PHE A 21 -2.70 8.64 6.38
C PHE A 21 -3.82 9.66 6.13
N PHE A 22 -4.10 10.53 7.09
CA PHE A 22 -5.19 11.52 6.99
C PHE A 22 -4.92 12.62 5.96
N LEU A 23 -3.67 13.03 5.76
CA LEU A 23 -3.36 14.08 4.80
C LEU A 23 -3.29 13.58 3.35
N THR A 24 -2.85 12.34 3.13
CA THR A 24 -2.47 11.90 1.77
C THR A 24 -3.29 10.74 1.23
N THR A 25 -3.70 9.81 2.10
CA THR A 25 -4.26 8.51 1.69
C THR A 25 -5.78 8.54 1.60
N VAL A 26 -6.45 9.13 2.60
CA VAL A 26 -7.93 9.21 2.64
C VAL A 26 -8.53 10.05 1.51
N VAL A 27 -7.75 10.95 0.91
CA VAL A 27 -8.18 11.80 -0.21
C VAL A 27 -8.49 11.00 -1.47
N SER A 28 -7.96 9.77 -1.61
CA SER A 28 -8.17 8.94 -2.80
C SER A 28 -8.53 7.50 -2.41
N PRO A 29 -9.73 6.99 -2.76
CA PRO A 29 -10.17 5.65 -2.36
C PRO A 29 -9.25 4.54 -2.91
N LEU A 30 -8.62 4.75 -4.07
CA LEU A 30 -7.65 3.81 -4.62
C LEU A 30 -6.39 3.67 -3.75
N LYS A 31 -5.91 4.77 -3.15
CA LYS A 31 -4.78 4.73 -2.21
C LYS A 31 -5.18 3.99 -0.93
N LEU A 32 -6.41 4.17 -0.45
CA LEU A 32 -6.90 3.41 0.70
C LEU A 32 -6.88 1.89 0.46
N ILE A 33 -7.28 1.44 -0.74
CA ILE A 33 -7.23 0.01 -1.10
C ILE A 33 -5.80 -0.50 -1.14
N VAL A 34 -4.87 0.25 -1.75
CA VAL A 34 -3.45 -0.11 -1.78
C VAL A 34 -2.84 -0.15 -0.38
N LEU A 35 -3.19 0.81 0.49
CA LEU A 35 -2.76 0.86 1.89
C LEU A 35 -3.19 -0.42 2.62
N THR A 36 -4.49 -0.71 2.65
CA THR A 36 -5.04 -1.87 3.34
C THR A 36 -4.49 -3.17 2.78
N GLY A 37 -4.39 -3.29 1.45
CA GLY A 37 -3.79 -4.44 0.80
C GLY A 37 -2.34 -4.66 1.22
N SER A 38 -1.52 -3.61 1.23
CA SER A 38 -0.11 -3.71 1.61
C SER A 38 0.07 -4.11 3.09
N GLY A 39 -0.77 -3.58 3.99
CA GLY A 39 -0.78 -3.97 5.40
C GLY A 39 -1.15 -5.44 5.59
N PHE A 40 -2.12 -5.95 4.82
CA PHE A 40 -2.45 -7.38 4.82
C PHE A 40 -1.27 -8.25 4.38
N PHE A 41 -0.57 -7.88 3.31
CA PHE A 41 0.62 -8.62 2.85
C PHE A 41 1.77 -8.57 3.85
N TRP A 42 1.90 -7.49 4.63
CA TRP A 42 2.84 -7.43 5.74
C TRP A 42 2.48 -8.45 6.84
N VAL A 43 1.22 -8.52 7.27
CA VAL A 43 0.80 -9.52 8.29
C VAL A 43 0.94 -10.94 7.75
N LEU A 44 0.59 -11.16 6.47
CA LEU A 44 0.77 -12.45 5.80
C LEU A 44 2.26 -12.86 5.76
N SER A 45 3.19 -11.90 5.66
CA SER A 45 4.61 -12.18 5.72
C SER A 45 5.04 -12.70 7.09
N LEU A 46 4.47 -12.20 8.19
CA LEU A 46 4.72 -12.73 9.54
C LEU A 46 4.08 -14.11 9.73
N LEU A 47 2.92 -14.37 9.11
CA LEU A 47 2.33 -15.71 9.10
C LEU A 47 3.26 -16.71 8.39
N LEU A 48 3.77 -16.36 7.21
CA LEU A 48 4.74 -17.18 6.49
C LEU A 48 6.03 -17.38 7.29
N THR A 49 6.51 -16.33 7.94
CA THR A 49 7.67 -16.40 8.84
C THR A 49 7.44 -17.39 9.97
N SER A 50 6.26 -17.38 10.59
CA SER A 50 5.89 -18.32 11.64
C SER A 50 5.85 -19.77 11.13
N LEU A 51 5.38 -20.01 9.91
CA LEU A 51 5.40 -21.35 9.30
C LEU A 51 6.84 -21.81 9.01
N VAL A 52 7.67 -20.93 8.46
CA VAL A 52 9.09 -21.20 8.20
C VAL A 52 9.82 -21.47 9.51
N TRP A 53 9.52 -20.72 10.57
CA TRP A 53 10.11 -20.91 11.89
C TRP A 53 9.82 -22.29 12.46
N ILE A 54 8.59 -22.82 12.32
CA ILE A 54 8.25 -24.18 12.78
C ILE A 54 9.16 -25.23 12.11
N VAL A 55 9.41 -25.08 10.80
CA VAL A 55 10.30 -25.97 10.04
C VAL A 55 11.77 -25.78 10.47
N LEU A 56 12.22 -24.54 10.65
CA LEU A 56 13.61 -24.23 11.03
C LEU A 56 13.93 -24.64 12.47
N ASN A 57 12.97 -24.52 13.39
CA ASN A 57 13.12 -24.94 14.78
C ASN A 57 13.29 -26.46 14.90
N LEU A 58 12.85 -27.21 13.90
CA LEU A 58 13.11 -28.65 13.80
C LEU A 58 14.58 -28.96 13.43
N LEU A 59 15.30 -27.99 12.84
CA LEU A 59 16.63 -28.18 12.28
C LEU A 59 17.75 -27.40 13.00
N THR A 60 17.46 -26.25 13.62
CA THR A 60 18.45 -25.37 14.27
C THR A 60 17.88 -24.64 15.50
N SER A 61 18.67 -24.48 16.56
CA SER A 61 18.26 -23.89 17.85
C SER A 61 18.52 -22.37 17.98
N HIS A 62 18.84 -21.68 16.89
CA HIS A 62 19.24 -20.27 16.92
C HIS A 62 18.09 -19.31 16.54
N ILE A 63 17.73 -18.41 17.45
CA ILE A 63 16.68 -17.39 17.27
C ILE A 63 17.02 -16.41 16.14
N ALA A 64 18.31 -16.13 15.91
CA ALA A 64 18.74 -15.22 14.83
C ALA A 64 18.29 -15.68 13.43
N SER A 65 18.08 -16.98 13.23
CA SER A 65 17.59 -17.52 11.95
C SER A 65 16.16 -17.08 11.64
N SER A 66 15.32 -16.90 12.68
CA SER A 66 13.92 -16.48 12.52
C SER A 66 13.82 -15.02 12.12
N LEU A 67 14.71 -14.17 12.65
CA LEU A 67 14.80 -12.75 12.30
C LEU A 67 15.12 -12.56 10.81
N VAL A 68 16.14 -13.27 10.32
CA VAL A 68 16.53 -13.20 8.90
C VAL A 68 15.41 -13.76 8.01
N ALA A 69 14.78 -14.87 8.42
CA ALA A 69 13.62 -15.42 7.72
C ALA A 69 12.44 -14.43 7.68
N ALA A 70 12.23 -13.65 8.75
CA ALA A 70 11.20 -12.64 8.84
C ALA A 70 11.43 -11.52 7.83
N VAL A 71 12.63 -10.94 7.83
CA VAL A 71 13.00 -9.86 6.92
C VAL A 71 12.90 -10.32 5.47
N LEU A 72 13.41 -11.52 5.15
CA LEU A 72 13.31 -12.08 3.79
C LEU A 72 11.86 -12.32 3.37
N SER A 73 11.01 -12.82 4.28
CA SER A 73 9.58 -13.02 4.00
C SER A 73 8.85 -11.69 3.78
N GLN A 74 9.18 -10.65 4.55
CA GLN A 74 8.64 -9.30 4.38
C GLN A 74 9.03 -8.70 3.03
N GLU A 75 10.29 -8.83 2.61
CA GLU A 75 10.78 -8.32 1.33
C GLU A 75 10.22 -9.12 0.14
N LEU A 76 10.07 -10.44 0.29
CA LEU A 76 9.40 -11.30 -0.68
C LEU A 76 7.94 -10.87 -0.87
N MET A 77 7.18 -10.70 0.21
CA MET A 77 5.79 -10.24 0.13
C MET A 77 5.67 -8.84 -0.44
N ARG A 78 6.66 -7.95 -0.20
CA ARG A 78 6.70 -6.63 -0.85
C ARG A 78 6.88 -6.74 -2.36
N PHE A 79 7.74 -7.64 -2.83
CA PHE A 79 7.89 -7.93 -4.26
C PHE A 79 6.61 -8.53 -4.87
N VAL A 80 5.98 -9.49 -4.19
CA VAL A 80 4.70 -10.07 -4.61
C VAL A 80 3.64 -8.97 -4.73
N PHE A 81 3.52 -8.12 -3.72
CA PHE A 81 2.58 -7.00 -3.71
C PHE A 81 2.84 -6.00 -4.85
N TYR A 82 4.10 -5.66 -5.12
CA TYR A 82 4.47 -4.86 -6.29
C TYR A 82 3.98 -5.49 -7.60
N LYS A 83 4.19 -6.80 -7.79
CA LYS A 83 3.72 -7.52 -8.98
C LYS A 83 2.20 -7.50 -9.11
N LEU A 84 1.48 -7.67 -8.00
CA LEU A 84 0.02 -7.60 -7.99
C LEU A 84 -0.48 -6.21 -8.39
N ILE A 85 0.15 -5.14 -7.91
CA ILE A 85 -0.22 -3.79 -8.31
C ILE A 85 0.00 -3.56 -9.80
N ILE A 86 1.15 -3.97 -10.35
CA ILE A 86 1.42 -3.84 -11.79
C ILE A 86 0.42 -4.66 -12.61
N MET A 87 0.08 -5.87 -12.16
CA MET A 87 -0.93 -6.70 -12.80
C MET A 87 -2.31 -6.03 -12.79
N ALA A 88 -2.71 -5.45 -11.66
CA ALA A 88 -3.97 -4.73 -11.52
C ALA A 88 -4.01 -3.46 -12.39
N GLU A 89 -2.90 -2.71 -12.47
CA GLU A 89 -2.79 -1.52 -13.31
C GLU A 89 -2.96 -1.88 -14.79
N ASN A 90 -2.24 -2.91 -15.26
CA ASN A 90 -2.36 -3.39 -16.64
C ASN A 90 -3.79 -3.87 -16.95
N GLY A 91 -4.40 -4.65 -16.05
CA GLY A 91 -5.78 -5.12 -16.21
C GLY A 91 -6.78 -3.98 -16.29
N LEU A 92 -6.63 -2.96 -15.43
CA LEU A 92 -7.48 -1.78 -15.44
C LEU A 92 -7.33 -0.97 -16.73
N GLN A 93 -6.12 -0.85 -17.27
CA GLN A 93 -5.85 -0.14 -18.52
C GLN A 93 -6.52 -0.81 -19.72
N VAL A 94 -6.54 -2.14 -19.77
CA VAL A 94 -7.23 -2.91 -20.84
C VAL A 94 -8.74 -2.64 -20.81
N ILE A 95 -9.36 -2.68 -19.62
CA ILE A 95 -10.79 -2.40 -19.45
C ILE A 95 -11.12 -0.95 -19.79
N ALA A 96 -10.26 -0.01 -19.37
CA ALA A 96 -10.46 1.41 -19.70
C ALA A 96 -10.37 1.66 -21.21
N ALA A 97 -9.47 0.98 -21.91
CA ALA A 97 -9.32 1.09 -23.36
C ALA A 97 -10.52 0.50 -24.12
N SER A 98 -11.05 -0.65 -23.68
CA SER A 98 -12.22 -1.27 -24.32
C SER A 98 -13.49 -0.42 -24.15
N VAL A 99 -13.70 0.15 -22.96
CA VAL A 99 -14.82 1.08 -22.71
C VAL A 99 -14.72 2.32 -23.60
N GLN A 100 -13.53 2.88 -23.75
CA GLN A 100 -13.32 4.03 -24.64
C GLN A 100 -13.59 3.67 -26.11
N ALA A 101 -13.12 2.52 -26.56
CA ALA A 101 -13.34 2.04 -27.92
C ALA A 101 -14.83 1.83 -28.21
N TYR A 102 -15.59 1.29 -27.27
CA TYR A 102 -17.05 1.17 -27.37
C TYR A 102 -17.73 2.54 -27.50
N ASN A 103 -17.39 3.48 -26.62
CA ASN A 103 -18.05 4.79 -26.55
C ASN A 103 -17.72 5.73 -27.74
N THR A 104 -16.72 5.38 -28.55
CA THR A 104 -16.29 6.17 -29.72
C THR A 104 -16.77 5.55 -31.06
N ARG A 105 -17.49 4.41 -31.04
CA ARG A 105 -18.04 3.83 -32.28
C ARG A 105 -19.18 4.71 -32.80
N PRO A 106 -19.12 5.20 -34.06
CA PRO A 106 -20.23 5.95 -34.64
C PRO A 106 -21.45 5.05 -34.78
N VAL A 107 -22.63 5.58 -34.40
CA VAL A 107 -23.94 4.88 -34.43
C VAL A 107 -24.30 4.34 -35.83
N SER A 108 -23.60 4.77 -36.88
CA SER A 108 -23.77 4.29 -38.26
C SER A 108 -23.45 2.81 -38.49
N GLN A 109 -22.88 2.09 -37.51
CA GLN A 109 -22.68 0.63 -37.59
C GLN A 109 -23.76 -0.21 -36.87
N LEU A 110 -24.73 0.41 -36.18
CA LEU A 110 -25.89 -0.30 -35.60
C LEU A 110 -27.08 -0.40 -36.57
N THR A 111 -27.04 0.26 -37.73
CA THR A 111 -28.13 0.31 -38.72
C THR A 111 -27.82 -0.41 -40.03
N SER A 112 -26.91 -1.40 -40.02
CA SER A 112 -26.56 -2.16 -41.24
C SER A 112 -26.68 -3.67 -41.04
N SER A 113 -27.76 -4.08 -40.36
CA SER A 113 -28.24 -5.47 -40.36
C SER A 113 -29.76 -5.51 -40.25
N ASP A 114 -30.45 -4.78 -41.12
CA ASP A 114 -31.77 -5.24 -41.56
C ASP A 114 -31.93 -4.81 -43.01
N GLY A 115 -31.91 -5.78 -43.91
CA GLY A 115 -32.05 -5.55 -45.34
C GLY A 115 -33.47 -5.86 -45.76
N THR A 116 -34.24 -4.84 -46.15
CA THR A 116 -35.28 -4.91 -47.21
C THR A 116 -35.60 -3.49 -47.70
N GLU A 117 -35.02 -3.11 -48.86
CA GLU A 117 -35.47 -2.25 -49.99
C GLU A 117 -36.30 -0.94 -49.79
N PRO A 118 -36.28 -0.02 -50.78
CA PRO A 118 -36.41 1.43 -50.59
C PRO A 118 -37.84 1.95 -50.79
N VAL A 119 -38.24 2.98 -50.01
CA VAL A 119 -39.44 3.78 -50.30
C VAL A 119 -39.13 5.28 -50.24
N THR A 120 -39.39 5.88 -51.39
CA THR A 120 -39.47 7.30 -51.75
C THR A 120 -40.23 8.16 -50.74
N GLY A 121 -39.73 9.36 -50.45
CA GLY A 121 -40.59 10.49 -50.07
C GLY A 121 -40.19 11.31 -48.85
N ALA A 122 -40.07 12.62 -49.10
CA ALA A 122 -40.28 13.73 -48.18
C ALA A 122 -39.29 13.95 -47.02
N ARG A 123 -38.52 15.04 -47.18
CA ARG A 123 -37.92 15.83 -46.10
C ARG A 123 -39.03 16.51 -45.27
N PRO A 124 -38.90 16.55 -43.94
CA PRO A 124 -39.21 17.77 -43.22
C PRO A 124 -38.01 18.27 -42.43
N THR A 125 -37.81 19.56 -42.57
CA THR A 125 -36.89 20.40 -41.81
C THR A 125 -37.39 20.50 -40.38
N ILE A 126 -36.60 20.05 -39.39
CA ILE A 126 -36.76 20.50 -38.00
C ILE A 126 -35.45 21.10 -37.51
N SER A 127 -35.54 22.41 -37.37
CA SER A 127 -34.68 23.35 -36.67
C SER A 127 -34.17 22.83 -35.32
N GLY A 128 -32.89 23.07 -35.07
CA GLY A 128 -32.47 23.70 -33.82
C GLY A 128 -32.67 22.88 -32.55
N ALA A 129 -31.78 21.93 -32.31
CA ALA A 129 -31.26 21.71 -30.97
C ALA A 129 -29.84 21.16 -31.10
N THR A 130 -28.89 22.06 -31.32
CA THR A 130 -27.49 21.85 -30.97
C THR A 130 -27.40 21.70 -29.45
N TYR A 131 -27.86 20.56 -28.90
CA TYR A 131 -27.37 20.10 -27.62
C TYR A 131 -26.08 19.33 -27.91
N GLU A 132 -25.04 20.08 -28.32
CA GLU A 132 -23.68 19.70 -27.94
C GLU A 132 -23.59 19.81 -26.41
N SER A 133 -24.30 18.93 -25.70
CA SER A 133 -23.90 18.52 -24.36
C SER A 133 -22.71 17.58 -24.55
N ARG A 134 -21.64 18.09 -25.18
CA ARG A 134 -20.28 17.68 -24.86
C ARG A 134 -20.04 18.12 -23.42
N VAL A 135 -20.67 17.42 -22.48
CA VAL A 135 -20.00 17.12 -21.24
C VAL A 135 -18.75 16.41 -21.73
N SER A 136 -17.67 17.18 -21.87
CA SER A 136 -16.31 16.69 -21.97
C SER A 136 -16.11 15.87 -20.70
N PHE A 137 -16.58 14.63 -20.72
CA PHE A 137 -16.27 13.62 -19.74
C PHE A 137 -14.78 13.38 -19.94
N ARG A 138 -13.97 14.16 -19.21
CA ARG A 138 -12.54 13.97 -19.15
C ARG A 138 -12.30 12.48 -19.02
N PRO A 139 -11.50 11.88 -19.90
CA PRO A 139 -11.40 10.44 -19.97
C PRO A 139 -10.96 9.93 -18.60
N LYS A 140 -11.72 8.97 -18.05
CA LYS A 140 -11.40 8.24 -16.81
C LYS A 140 -9.94 7.72 -16.84
N LYS A 141 -9.39 7.52 -18.05
CA LYS A 141 -7.99 7.22 -18.40
C LYS A 141 -6.96 8.23 -17.87
N GLU A 142 -7.20 9.53 -17.99
CA GLU A 142 -6.31 10.58 -17.45
C GLU A 142 -6.43 10.69 -15.92
N ARG A 143 -7.61 10.36 -15.39
CA ARG A 143 -7.87 10.36 -13.95
C ARG A 143 -7.19 9.16 -13.27
N ALA A 144 -7.28 7.95 -13.83
CA ALA A 144 -6.61 6.76 -13.29
C ALA A 144 -5.08 6.87 -13.35
N SER A 145 -4.51 7.40 -14.44
CA SER A 145 -3.06 7.63 -14.57
C SER A 145 -2.55 8.77 -13.68
N LYS A 146 -3.38 9.79 -13.38
CA LYS A 146 -3.08 10.81 -12.35
C LYS A 146 -3.30 10.32 -10.91
N LEU A 147 -4.28 9.46 -10.67
CA LEU A 147 -4.63 8.93 -9.34
C LEU A 147 -3.62 7.91 -8.83
N LEU A 148 -2.97 7.19 -9.73
CA LEU A 148 -1.97 6.17 -9.45
C LEU A 148 -0.58 6.63 -9.89
N ASN A 149 -0.14 7.82 -9.46
CA ASN A 149 1.27 8.18 -9.62
C ASN A 149 2.10 7.05 -9.01
N ARG A 150 3.03 6.49 -9.78
CA ARG A 150 3.84 5.33 -9.40
C ARG A 150 4.55 5.53 -8.06
N SER A 151 5.06 6.73 -7.81
CA SER A 151 5.69 7.08 -6.52
C SER A 151 4.65 7.17 -5.40
N GLY A 152 3.44 7.62 -5.70
CA GLY A 152 2.32 7.62 -4.75
C GLY A 152 1.89 6.21 -4.33
N VAL A 153 1.88 5.26 -5.25
CA VAL A 153 1.62 3.85 -4.93
C VAL A 153 2.69 3.26 -4.03
N ALA A 154 3.95 3.47 -4.41
CA ALA A 154 5.09 2.95 -3.64
C ALA A 154 5.11 3.52 -2.22
N TYR A 155 4.82 4.82 -2.10
CA TYR A 155 4.67 5.51 -0.82
C TYR A 155 3.52 4.92 0.02
N VAL A 156 2.33 4.77 -0.55
CA VAL A 156 1.16 4.24 0.16
C VAL A 156 1.35 2.77 0.56
N ALA A 157 1.97 1.97 -0.31
CA ALA A 157 2.34 0.59 0.00
C ALA A 157 3.31 0.52 1.18
N GLY A 158 4.32 1.40 1.19
CA GLY A 158 5.25 1.51 2.31
C GLY A 158 4.60 2.00 3.59
N LEU A 159 3.64 2.92 3.49
CA LEU A 159 2.86 3.39 4.64
C LEU A 159 2.05 2.26 5.27
N GLY A 160 1.48 1.35 4.47
CA GLY A 160 0.72 0.22 5.01
C GLY A 160 1.63 -0.85 5.65
N PHE A 161 2.80 -1.14 5.06
CA PHE A 161 3.82 -2.00 5.69
C PHE A 161 4.31 -1.39 7.01
N GLY A 162 4.66 -0.11 7.01
CA GLY A 162 5.17 0.60 8.19
C GLY A 162 4.12 0.76 9.30
N LEU A 163 2.86 1.03 8.95
CA LEU A 163 1.77 1.16 9.92
C LEU A 163 1.46 -0.18 10.58
N MET A 164 1.40 -1.28 9.82
CA MET A 164 1.19 -2.60 10.43
C MET A 164 2.38 -3.06 11.27
N GLY A 165 3.61 -2.80 10.83
CA GLY A 165 4.80 -3.04 11.64
C GLY A 165 4.76 -2.28 12.97
N CYS A 166 4.48 -0.98 12.90
CA CYS A 166 4.33 -0.13 14.08
C CYS A 166 3.22 -0.64 15.01
N ILE A 167 2.07 -1.11 14.49
CA ILE A 167 1.02 -1.69 15.33
C ILE A 167 1.54 -2.92 16.10
N PHE A 168 2.17 -3.88 15.41
CA PHE A 168 2.61 -5.12 16.04
C PHE A 168 3.74 -4.90 17.06
N GLU A 169 4.61 -3.93 16.81
CA GLU A 169 5.74 -3.59 17.67
C GLU A 169 5.31 -2.74 18.87
N LEU A 170 4.45 -1.75 18.66
CA LEU A 170 4.13 -0.75 19.68
C LEU A 170 2.91 -1.11 20.55
N LEU A 171 1.93 -1.84 20.00
CA LEU A 171 0.69 -2.15 20.73
C LEU A 171 0.95 -2.90 22.05
N PRO A 172 1.81 -3.94 22.11
CA PRO A 172 2.11 -4.61 23.38
C PRO A 172 2.77 -3.70 24.42
N ASN A 173 3.63 -2.78 23.98
CA ASN A 173 4.31 -1.84 24.86
C ASN A 173 3.34 -0.80 25.42
N VAL A 174 2.43 -0.31 24.58
CA VAL A 174 1.42 0.67 24.95
C VAL A 174 0.39 0.08 25.91
N THR A 175 -0.07 -1.17 25.71
CA THR A 175 -1.03 -1.81 26.63
C THR A 175 -0.45 -1.98 28.04
N VAL A 176 0.82 -2.37 28.14
CA VAL A 176 1.55 -2.43 29.42
C VAL A 176 1.71 -1.03 30.02
N ALA A 177 1.96 -0.01 29.21
CA ALA A 177 2.04 1.37 29.68
C ALA A 177 0.70 1.92 30.25
N PHE A 178 -0.44 1.45 29.71
CA PHE A 178 -1.79 1.78 30.17
C PHE A 178 -2.24 0.98 31.41
N GLY A 179 -1.61 -0.15 31.70
CA GLY A 179 -1.94 -1.01 32.83
C GLY A 179 -1.65 -0.35 34.19
N SER A 180 -2.48 -0.66 35.20
CA SER A 180 -2.36 -0.16 36.57
C SER A 180 -1.18 -0.73 37.37
N GLY A 181 -0.43 -1.68 36.79
CA GLY A 181 0.73 -2.31 37.41
C GLY A 181 1.82 -2.59 36.38
N VAL A 182 2.73 -1.63 36.20
CA VAL A 182 4.05 -1.93 35.63
C VAL A 182 4.86 -2.61 36.73
N GLY A 183 5.29 -3.84 36.50
CA GLY A 183 6.15 -4.58 37.45
C GLY A 183 7.37 -3.74 37.86
N PHE A 184 7.75 -3.84 39.13
CA PHE A 184 8.76 -3.01 39.80
C PHE A 184 10.14 -3.03 39.11
N GLU A 185 10.44 -4.07 38.33
CA GLU A 185 11.69 -4.24 37.56
C GLU A 185 11.82 -3.28 36.35
N MET A 186 10.73 -2.97 35.63
CA MET A 186 10.76 -2.06 34.46
C MET A 186 11.01 -0.59 34.83
N TRP A 187 10.86 -0.23 36.11
CA TRP A 187 11.05 1.14 36.59
C TRP A 187 12.51 1.63 36.56
N LYS A 188 13.49 0.73 36.40
CA LYS A 188 14.90 1.12 36.37
C LYS A 188 15.26 1.99 35.15
N SER A 189 14.57 1.82 34.02
CA SER A 189 14.73 2.66 32.82
C SER A 189 13.49 3.52 32.60
N LYS A 190 13.50 4.74 33.16
CA LYS A 190 12.40 5.72 33.01
C LYS A 190 12.05 6.06 31.55
N THR A 191 12.93 5.73 30.60
CA THR A 191 12.82 6.08 29.18
C THR A 191 12.41 4.93 28.26
N PHE A 192 12.34 3.68 28.76
CA PHE A 192 12.11 2.49 27.92
C PHE A 192 10.92 2.63 26.96
N PHE A 193 9.74 2.98 27.47
CA PHE A 193 8.53 3.12 26.64
C PHE A 193 8.64 4.22 25.59
N VAL A 194 9.36 5.31 25.90
CA VAL A 194 9.57 6.42 24.97
C VAL A 194 10.55 6.03 23.88
N VAL A 195 11.61 5.30 24.23
CA VAL A 195 12.58 4.77 23.25
C VAL A 195 11.90 3.78 22.31
N ALA A 196 11.13 2.82 22.83
CA ALA A 196 10.37 1.87 22.02
C ALA A 196 9.35 2.56 21.10
N ALA A 197 8.67 3.61 21.57
CA ALA A 197 7.77 4.40 20.74
C ALA A 197 8.51 5.16 19.61
N PHE A 198 9.70 5.68 19.91
CA PHE A 198 10.53 6.38 18.93
C PHE A 198 11.13 5.42 17.89
N GLU A 199 11.52 4.23 18.31
CA GLU A 199 12.00 3.15 17.44
C GLU A 199 10.92 2.71 16.45
N ALA A 200 9.71 2.41 16.94
CA ALA A 200 8.57 2.07 16.11
C ALA A 200 8.22 3.19 15.11
N MET A 201 8.35 4.46 15.53
CA MET A 201 8.20 5.62 14.65
C MET A 201 9.24 5.59 13.51
N CYS A 202 10.51 5.42 13.84
CA CYS A 202 11.61 5.36 12.87
C CYS A 202 11.45 4.19 11.89
N LEU A 203 11.15 2.98 12.38
CA LEU A 203 10.93 1.80 11.55
C LEU A 203 9.72 1.97 10.63
N SER A 204 8.63 2.59 11.11
CA SER A 204 7.45 2.88 10.30
C SER A 204 7.78 3.79 9.11
N LEU A 205 8.56 4.85 9.33
CA LEU A 205 9.01 5.76 8.27
C LEU A 205 10.00 5.06 7.33
N LEU A 206 10.86 4.20 7.87
CA LEU A 206 11.85 3.50 7.07
C LEU A 206 11.19 2.49 6.11
N HIS A 207 10.11 1.83 6.51
CA HIS A 207 9.29 1.01 5.60
C HIS A 207 8.72 1.81 4.42
N ILE A 208 8.39 3.10 4.62
CA ILE A 208 7.98 4.00 3.54
C ILE A 208 9.14 4.22 2.58
N PHE A 209 10.32 4.58 3.09
CA PHE A 209 11.51 4.82 2.27
C PHE A 209 11.98 3.56 1.53
N TRP A 210 12.06 2.42 2.20
CA TRP A 210 12.39 1.14 1.59
C TRP A 210 11.43 0.77 0.46
N SER A 211 10.13 1.00 0.64
CA SER A 211 9.15 0.70 -0.42
C SER A 211 9.29 1.64 -1.61
N LEU A 212 9.57 2.92 -1.39
CA LEU A 212 9.89 3.88 -2.47
C LEU A 212 11.11 3.45 -3.28
N ILE A 213 12.20 3.09 -2.60
CA ILE A 213 13.45 2.67 -3.23
C ILE A 213 13.27 1.36 -3.97
N LEU A 214 12.63 0.36 -3.36
CA LEU A 214 12.43 -0.96 -3.96
C LEU A 214 11.52 -0.92 -5.18
N PHE A 215 10.42 -0.15 -5.13
CA PHE A 215 9.52 -0.06 -6.28
C PHE A 215 10.23 0.58 -7.47
N GLU A 216 11.16 1.51 -7.24
CA GLU A 216 11.99 2.05 -8.31
C GLU A 216 13.08 1.07 -8.77
N ALA A 217 13.71 0.37 -7.84
CA ALA A 217 14.72 -0.66 -8.12
C ALA A 217 14.13 -1.81 -8.97
N TYR A 218 12.91 -2.27 -8.65
CA TYR A 218 12.20 -3.32 -9.38
C TYR A 218 11.85 -2.90 -10.80
N LYS A 219 11.58 -1.62 -11.05
CA LYS A 219 11.37 -1.09 -12.41
C LYS A 219 12.67 -1.02 -13.19
N ARG A 220 13.72 -0.46 -12.57
CA ARG A 220 15.03 -0.28 -13.20
C ARG A 220 15.84 -1.58 -13.30
N LYS A 221 15.33 -2.70 -12.74
CA LYS A 221 16.06 -3.96 -12.56
C LYS A 221 17.43 -3.76 -11.89
N SER A 222 17.52 -2.79 -11.00
CA SER A 222 18.77 -2.47 -10.30
C SER A 222 18.88 -3.31 -9.04
N TYR A 223 19.63 -4.41 -9.13
CA TYR A 223 19.84 -5.34 -8.01
C TYR A 223 20.62 -4.72 -6.85
N ILE A 224 21.48 -3.72 -7.12
CA ILE A 224 22.26 -3.03 -6.09
C ILE A 224 21.34 -2.37 -5.06
N HIS A 225 20.31 -1.63 -5.50
CA HIS A 225 19.36 -0.98 -4.60
C HIS A 225 18.53 -1.99 -3.81
N VAL A 226 18.19 -3.15 -4.41
CA VAL A 226 17.48 -4.23 -3.72
C VAL A 226 18.34 -4.81 -2.60
N ILE A 227 19.60 -5.12 -2.89
CA ILE A 227 20.54 -5.67 -1.91
C ILE A 227 20.75 -4.67 -0.77
N VAL A 228 21.00 -3.39 -1.09
CA VAL A 228 21.19 -2.33 -0.08
C VAL A 228 19.97 -2.25 0.85
N VAL A 229 18.75 -2.25 0.31
CA VAL A 229 17.55 -2.20 1.14
C VAL A 229 17.44 -3.42 2.05
N ILE A 230 17.60 -4.63 1.52
CA ILE A 230 17.56 -5.87 2.31
C ILE A 230 18.63 -5.84 3.41
N SER A 231 19.87 -5.45 3.07
CA SER A 231 20.96 -5.34 4.04
C SER A 231 20.67 -4.32 5.12
N THR A 232 20.15 -3.13 4.77
CA THR A 232 19.77 -2.13 5.78
C THR A 232 18.61 -2.60 6.66
N HIS A 233 17.67 -3.37 6.12
CA HIS A 233 16.56 -3.92 6.89
C HIS A 233 17.05 -4.95 7.90
N VAL A 234 17.85 -5.92 7.47
CA VAL A 234 18.47 -6.89 8.39
C VAL A 234 19.33 -6.19 9.44
N LEU A 235 20.14 -5.21 9.03
CA LEU A 235 21.03 -4.50 9.96
C LEU A 235 20.24 -3.74 11.03
N LEU A 236 19.17 -3.03 10.66
CA LEU A 236 18.32 -2.36 11.64
C LEU A 236 17.61 -3.38 12.54
N SER A 237 17.06 -4.47 11.99
CA SER A 237 16.43 -5.51 12.79
C SER A 237 17.37 -6.23 13.77
N CYS A 238 18.69 -6.21 13.51
CA CYS A 238 19.69 -6.73 14.45
C CYS A 238 20.11 -5.70 15.52
N LEU A 239 19.84 -4.41 15.29
CA LEU A 239 20.20 -3.34 16.21
C LEU A 239 19.14 -3.17 17.32
N THR A 240 17.91 -3.56 17.02
CA THR A 240 16.73 -3.59 17.90
C THR A 240 16.69 -4.87 18.73
#